data_AF-A0AAN6GFH6-F1
#
_entry.id   AF-A0AAN6GFH6-F1
#
_cell.length_a   1.000
_cell.length_b   1.000
_cell.length_c   1.000
_cell.angle_alpha   90.00
_cell.angle_beta   90.00
_cell.angle_gamma   90.00
#
_symmetry.space_group_name_H-M   'P 1'
#
loop_
_entity.id
_entity.type
_entity.pdbx_description
1 polymer ?
#
loop_
_entity_poly.entity_id
_entity_poly.type
_entity_poly.pdbx_seq_one_letter_code
_entity_poly.pdbx_strand_id
1 'polypeptide(L)'
;MSLPNSPDNSLSTAANPTFDQLNSLLISRGYTSKPLIIPSGTSEATVRALSNTIHSLLLQREEDVEVREQLSAKNRTLQATVERLKRTVDEEMRKSEDLERKLEGAKAKMDSAVAAHTSALAAQKQTQSDLMRARAELQGIKVAAHRYRLSVTRGSERLKNKLAETSLTALRSVVPTLRVATGAFSDYKGVRGALMQAQGSGASSPAAVVDSPGSGSGSGSGIAPRERLHR
;
A
#
# COMPACT_ATOMS: atom_id res chain seq x y z
N MET A 1 8.88 -19.67 51.38
CA MET A 1 8.38 -18.88 52.53
C MET A 1 7.19 -19.63 53.09
N SER A 2 7.40 -20.31 54.22
CA SER A 2 6.40 -21.14 54.87
C SER A 2 5.53 -20.26 55.77
N LEU A 3 4.22 -20.22 55.51
CA LEU A 3 3.23 -19.65 56.43
C LEU A 3 2.51 -20.83 57.11
N PRO A 4 2.57 -20.95 58.45
CA PRO A 4 1.66 -21.80 59.19
C PRO A 4 0.40 -20.98 59.48
N ASN A 5 -0.74 -21.37 58.91
CA ASN A 5 -2.04 -20.95 59.41
C ASN A 5 -2.77 -22.21 59.87
N SER A 6 -2.51 -22.58 61.12
CA SER A 6 -3.41 -23.43 61.86
C SER A 6 -4.74 -22.69 61.98
N PRO A 7 -5.89 -23.26 61.59
CA PRO A 7 -7.14 -22.78 62.13
C PRO A 7 -7.13 -23.16 63.61
N ASP A 8 -6.94 -22.19 64.50
CA ASP A 8 -7.39 -22.30 65.89
C ASP A 8 -8.91 -22.44 65.86
N ASN A 9 -9.35 -23.65 65.55
CA ASN A 9 -10.72 -24.11 65.67
C ASN A 9 -10.99 -24.33 67.16
N SER A 10 -10.93 -23.26 67.93
CA SER A 10 -11.38 -23.18 69.32
C SER A 10 -12.90 -23.02 69.34
N LEU A 11 -13.59 -23.90 68.60
CA LEU A 11 -14.97 -24.24 68.89
C LEU A 11 -14.93 -25.07 70.16
N SER A 12 -14.90 -24.37 71.30
CA SER A 12 -15.02 -24.96 72.63
C SER A 12 -16.20 -25.93 72.63
N THR A 13 -15.89 -27.20 72.86
CA THR A 13 -16.86 -28.24 73.16
C THR A 13 -17.64 -27.85 74.42
N ALA A 14 -18.78 -27.21 74.22
CA ALA A 14 -20.04 -27.40 74.95
C ALA A 14 -19.95 -27.60 76.48
N ALA A 15 -19.53 -26.58 77.21
CA ALA A 15 -20.21 -26.33 78.48
C ALA A 15 -21.50 -25.57 78.12
N ASN A 16 -22.66 -26.21 78.22
CA ASN A 16 -23.93 -25.52 78.03
C ASN A 16 -23.91 -24.29 78.95
N PRO A 17 -23.93 -23.06 78.39
CA PRO A 17 -23.79 -21.86 79.20
C PRO A 17 -24.91 -21.85 80.23
N THR A 18 -24.56 -21.50 81.47
CA THR A 18 -25.56 -21.39 82.53
C THR A 18 -26.53 -20.27 82.18
N PHE A 19 -27.76 -20.36 82.68
CA PHE A 19 -28.81 -19.42 82.34
C PHE A 19 -28.41 -17.95 82.61
N ASP A 20 -27.65 -17.69 83.67
CA ASP A 20 -27.12 -16.36 83.98
C ASP A 20 -26.08 -15.87 82.98
N GLN A 21 -25.25 -16.76 82.43
CA GLN A 21 -24.30 -16.45 81.36
C GLN A 21 -25.02 -16.15 80.05
N LEU A 22 -26.11 -16.85 79.75
CA LEU A 22 -26.97 -16.51 78.60
C LEU A 22 -27.67 -15.16 78.81
N ASN A 23 -28.10 -14.86 80.03
CA ASN A 23 -28.73 -13.59 80.37
C ASN A 23 -27.77 -12.40 80.18
N SER A 24 -26.51 -12.54 80.61
CA SER A 24 -25.48 -11.53 80.38
C SER A 24 -25.11 -11.39 78.90
N LEU A 25 -25.09 -12.50 78.14
CA LEU A 25 -24.90 -12.49 76.69
C LEU A 25 -26.04 -11.77 75.95
N LEU A 26 -27.28 -12.02 76.33
CA LEU A 26 -28.45 -11.38 75.74
C LEU A 26 -28.46 -9.86 76.00
N ILE A 27 -28.10 -9.44 77.21
CA ILE A 27 -28.03 -8.02 77.57
C ILE A 27 -26.86 -7.33 76.86
N SER A 28 -25.66 -7.93 76.89
CA SER A 28 -24.47 -7.32 76.27
C SER A 28 -24.61 -7.16 74.75
N ARG A 29 -25.33 -8.08 74.09
CA ARG A 29 -25.67 -7.96 72.67
C ARG A 29 -26.91 -7.12 72.38
N GLY A 30 -27.58 -6.61 73.42
CA GLY A 30 -28.72 -5.71 73.30
C GLY A 30 -30.03 -6.38 72.88
N TYR A 31 -30.14 -7.71 72.98
CA TYR A 31 -31.38 -8.42 72.69
C TYR A 31 -32.44 -8.21 73.77
N THR A 32 -32.03 -8.01 75.02
CA THR A 32 -32.92 -7.68 76.14
C THR A 32 -32.35 -6.53 76.96
N SER A 33 -33.20 -5.62 77.44
CA SER A 33 -32.77 -4.51 78.31
C SER A 33 -32.77 -4.87 79.80
N LYS A 34 -33.35 -6.02 80.17
CA LYS A 34 -33.48 -6.52 81.54
C LYS A 34 -33.22 -8.02 81.57
N PRO A 35 -32.66 -8.55 82.67
CA PRO A 35 -32.45 -9.99 82.80
C PRO A 35 -33.79 -10.73 82.78
N LEU A 36 -33.81 -11.85 82.07
CA LEU A 36 -34.93 -12.79 82.09
C LEU A 36 -35.05 -13.38 83.49
N ILE A 37 -36.22 -13.25 84.10
CA ILE A 37 -36.50 -13.78 85.43
C ILE A 37 -37.29 -15.07 85.25
N ILE A 38 -36.78 -16.16 85.82
CA ILE A 38 -37.48 -17.44 85.83
C ILE A 38 -38.48 -17.43 87.01
N PRO A 39 -39.78 -17.73 86.79
CA PRO A 39 -40.76 -17.82 87.87
C PRO A 39 -40.37 -18.87 88.92
N SER A 40 -40.51 -18.52 90.19
CA SER A 40 -40.28 -19.41 91.33
C SER A 40 -41.21 -20.63 91.26
N GLY A 41 -40.64 -21.84 91.23
CA GLY A 41 -41.38 -23.11 91.14
C GLY A 41 -41.26 -23.86 89.79
N THR A 42 -40.45 -23.35 88.87
CA THR A 42 -40.16 -24.04 87.59
C THR A 42 -39.21 -25.23 87.79
N SER A 43 -39.49 -26.31 87.06
CA SER A 43 -38.65 -27.52 87.09
C SER A 43 -37.28 -27.24 86.46
N GLU A 44 -36.21 -27.73 87.08
CA GLU A 44 -34.84 -27.62 86.57
C GLU A 44 -34.71 -28.14 85.12
N ALA A 45 -35.48 -29.17 84.77
CA ALA A 45 -35.53 -29.70 83.41
C ALA A 45 -36.06 -28.67 82.39
N THR A 46 -37.05 -27.86 82.79
CA THR A 46 -37.61 -26.78 81.94
C THR A 46 -36.65 -25.62 81.78
N VAL A 47 -35.92 -25.26 82.85
CA VAL A 47 -34.87 -24.22 82.80
C VAL A 47 -33.72 -24.65 81.90
N ARG A 48 -33.28 -25.91 81.99
CA ARG A 48 -32.25 -26.48 81.12
C ARG A 48 -32.69 -26.53 79.66
N ALA A 49 -33.94 -26.95 79.41
CA ALA A 49 -34.50 -26.94 78.05
C ALA A 49 -34.53 -25.53 77.47
N LEU A 50 -34.99 -24.54 78.24
CA LEU A 50 -35.03 -23.14 77.81
C LEU A 50 -33.63 -22.56 77.56
N SER A 51 -32.66 -22.87 78.42
CA SER A 51 -31.25 -22.51 78.23
C SER A 51 -30.69 -23.06 76.92
N ASN A 52 -30.95 -24.34 76.63
CA ASN A 52 -30.50 -24.98 75.39
C ASN A 52 -31.17 -24.37 74.15
N THR A 53 -32.47 -24.06 74.22
CA THR A 53 -33.19 -23.41 73.12
C THR A 53 -32.67 -22.00 72.86
N ILE A 54 -32.47 -21.20 73.91
CA ILE A 54 -31.90 -19.84 73.78
C ILE A 54 -30.48 -19.91 73.20
N HIS A 55 -29.66 -20.85 73.68
CA HIS A 55 -28.31 -21.03 73.16
C HIS A 55 -28.31 -21.41 71.68
N SER A 56 -29.15 -22.37 71.30
CA SER A 56 -29.34 -22.79 69.90
C SER A 56 -29.79 -21.63 69.01
N LEU A 57 -30.77 -20.84 69.45
CA LEU A 57 -31.25 -19.66 68.71
C LEU A 57 -30.16 -18.57 68.59
N LEU A 58 -29.30 -18.42 69.59
CA LEU A 58 -28.23 -17.44 69.58
C LEU A 58 -27.11 -17.85 68.61
N LEU A 59 -26.74 -19.13 68.60
CA LEU A 59 -25.80 -19.71 67.62
C LEU A 59 -26.34 -19.58 66.19
N GLN A 60 -27.60 -19.94 65.97
CA GLN A 60 -28.24 -19.79 64.67
C GLN A 60 -28.23 -18.33 64.20
N ARG A 61 -28.47 -17.38 65.12
CA ARG A 61 -28.46 -15.96 64.77
C ARG A 61 -27.05 -15.43 64.44
N GLU A 62 -26.02 -15.93 65.12
CA GLU A 62 -24.63 -15.61 64.77
C GLU A 62 -24.32 -16.04 63.34
N GLU A 63 -24.65 -17.28 62.99
CA GLU A 63 -24.48 -17.80 61.63
C GLU A 63 -25.28 -16.97 60.60
N ASP A 64 -26.54 -16.63 60.90
CA ASP A 64 -27.37 -15.79 60.02
C ASP A 64 -26.76 -14.40 59.80
N VAL A 65 -26.15 -13.80 60.82
CA VAL A 65 -25.47 -12.50 60.73
C VAL A 65 -24.22 -12.62 59.88
N GLU A 66 -23.39 -13.63 60.11
CA GLU A 66 -22.17 -13.88 59.32
C GLU A 66 -22.51 -14.12 57.84
N VAL A 67 -23.51 -14.94 57.55
CA VAL A 67 -23.97 -15.19 56.17
C VAL A 67 -24.47 -13.90 55.53
N ARG A 68 -25.22 -13.07 56.26
CA ARG A 68 -25.71 -11.78 55.75
C ARG A 68 -24.57 -10.80 55.47
N GLU A 69 -23.57 -10.74 56.34
CA GLU A 69 -22.39 -9.91 56.15
C GLU A 69 -21.57 -10.36 54.93
N GLN A 70 -21.34 -11.67 54.79
CA GLN A 70 -20.67 -12.26 53.62
C GLN A 70 -21.44 -11.98 52.34
N LEU A 71 -22.77 -12.13 52.35
CA LEU A 71 -23.62 -11.85 51.20
C LEU A 71 -23.60 -10.36 50.86
N SER A 72 -23.65 -9.48 51.85
CA SER A 72 -23.55 -8.04 51.63
C SER A 72 -22.19 -7.64 51.06
N ALA A 73 -21.10 -8.25 51.53
CA ALA A 73 -19.77 -8.02 51.00
C ALA A 73 -19.66 -8.49 49.54
N LYS A 74 -20.15 -9.69 49.23
CA LYS A 74 -20.22 -10.23 47.86
C LYS A 74 -21.08 -9.36 46.95
N ASN A 75 -22.19 -8.82 47.45
CA ASN A 75 -23.05 -7.94 46.66
C ASN A 75 -22.30 -6.64 46.30
N ARG A 76 -21.61 -6.02 47.26
CA ARG A 76 -20.78 -4.83 47.00
C ARG A 76 -19.66 -5.11 46.00
N THR A 77 -18.98 -6.24 46.10
CA THR A 77 -17.92 -6.60 45.14
C THR A 77 -18.50 -6.85 43.75
N LEU A 78 -19.62 -7.58 43.65
CA LEU A 78 -20.32 -7.82 42.39
C LEU A 78 -20.76 -6.50 41.74
N GLN A 79 -21.38 -5.60 42.51
CA GLN A 79 -21.76 -4.27 42.01
C GLN A 79 -20.55 -3.50 41.47
N ALA A 80 -19.45 -3.45 42.22
CA ALA A 80 -18.22 -2.80 41.77
C ALA A 80 -17.65 -3.45 40.49
N THR A 81 -17.70 -4.78 40.35
CA THR A 81 -17.25 -5.46 39.13
C THR A 81 -18.15 -5.17 37.94
N VAL A 82 -19.47 -5.14 38.13
CA VAL A 82 -20.44 -4.81 37.09
C VAL A 82 -20.24 -3.38 36.60
N GLU A 83 -20.03 -2.42 37.50
CA GLU A 83 -19.74 -1.04 37.11
C GLU A 83 -18.44 -0.91 36.32
N ARG A 84 -17.39 -1.63 36.72
CA ARG A 84 -16.12 -1.66 35.97
C ARG A 84 -16.31 -2.27 34.59
N LEU A 85 -16.99 -3.41 34.50
CA LEU A 85 -17.26 -4.08 33.22
C LEU A 85 -18.10 -3.20 32.29
N LYS A 86 -19.10 -2.49 32.81
CA LYS A 86 -19.88 -1.53 32.01
C LYS A 86 -19.00 -0.44 31.41
N ARG A 87 -18.11 0.17 32.20
CA ARG A 87 -17.16 1.18 31.70
C ARG A 87 -16.25 0.60 30.62
N THR A 88 -15.73 -0.61 30.83
CA THR A 88 -14.89 -1.28 29.82
C THR A 88 -15.66 -1.57 28.53
N VAL A 89 -16.91 -2.03 28.62
CA VAL A 89 -17.77 -2.25 27.43
C VAL A 89 -18.02 -0.94 26.69
N ASP A 90 -18.33 0.15 27.40
CA ASP A 90 -18.53 1.46 26.79
C ASP A 90 -17.26 1.98 26.09
N GLU A 91 -16.08 1.75 26.69
CA GLU A 91 -14.79 2.08 26.08
C GLU A 91 -14.50 1.27 24.82
N GLU A 92 -14.73 -0.05 24.86
CA GLU A 92 -14.53 -0.93 23.70
C GLU A 92 -15.52 -0.62 22.58
N MET A 93 -16.77 -0.27 22.91
CA MET A 93 -17.74 0.20 21.91
C MET A 93 -17.27 1.46 21.20
N ARG A 94 -16.79 2.47 21.94
CA ARG A 94 -16.24 3.70 21.34
C ARG A 94 -15.03 3.40 20.45
N LYS A 95 -14.14 2.50 20.88
CA LYS A 95 -13.02 2.05 20.06
C LYS A 95 -13.50 1.36 18.79
N SER A 96 -14.54 0.53 18.87
CA SER A 96 -15.14 -0.14 17.71
C SER A 96 -15.67 0.88 16.71
N GLU A 97 -16.45 1.86 17.16
CA GLU A 97 -16.96 2.93 16.30
C GLU A 97 -15.82 3.72 15.62
N ASP A 98 -14.74 4.02 16.35
CA ASP A 98 -13.58 4.69 15.78
C ASP A 98 -12.84 3.84 14.74
N LEU A 99 -12.75 2.52 14.95
CA LEU A 99 -12.18 1.59 13.99
C LEU A 99 -13.06 1.48 12.74
N GLU A 100 -14.38 1.46 12.89
CA GLU A 100 -15.32 1.48 11.77
C GLU A 100 -15.17 2.76 10.93
N ARG A 101 -15.13 3.94 11.56
CA ARG A 101 -14.86 5.21 10.85
C ARG A 101 -13.53 5.20 10.10
N LYS A 102 -12.47 4.66 10.72
CA LYS A 102 -11.15 4.53 10.07
C LYS A 102 -11.20 3.56 8.89
N LEU A 103 -11.91 2.46 9.02
CA LEU A 103 -12.07 1.45 7.99
C LEU A 103 -12.85 2.02 6.80
N GLU A 104 -13.94 2.76 7.04
CA GLU A 104 -14.69 3.47 6.00
C GLU A 104 -13.81 4.50 5.28
N GLY A 105 -13.03 5.28 6.03
CA GLY A 105 -12.06 6.21 5.44
C GLY A 105 -10.98 5.51 4.61
N ALA A 106 -10.53 4.33 5.01
CA ALA A 106 -9.58 3.53 4.24
C ALA A 106 -10.21 2.95 2.97
N LYS A 107 -11.45 2.47 3.04
CA LYS A 107 -12.22 2.02 1.86
C LYS A 107 -12.39 3.13 0.84
N ALA A 108 -12.82 4.33 1.28
CA ALA A 108 -12.96 5.47 0.38
C ALA A 108 -11.64 5.85 -0.32
N LYS A 109 -10.51 5.79 0.40
CA LYS A 109 -9.18 6.00 -0.20
C LYS A 109 -8.82 4.90 -1.19
N MET A 110 -9.14 3.65 -0.89
CA MET A 110 -8.92 2.52 -1.80
C MET A 110 -9.71 2.71 -3.09
N ASP A 111 -11.01 3.02 -2.99
CA ASP A 111 -11.88 3.23 -4.15
C ASP A 111 -11.39 4.40 -5.01
N SER A 112 -10.97 5.50 -4.38
CA SER A 112 -10.35 6.63 -5.09
C SER A 112 -9.04 6.24 -5.80
N ALA A 113 -8.18 5.45 -5.15
CA ALA A 113 -6.93 4.98 -5.75
C ALA A 113 -7.18 4.04 -6.93
N VAL A 114 -8.17 3.14 -6.80
CA VAL A 114 -8.60 2.25 -7.88
C VAL A 114 -9.14 3.06 -9.07
N ALA A 115 -9.98 4.07 -8.81
CA ALA A 115 -10.50 4.95 -9.86
C ALA A 115 -9.39 5.74 -10.57
N ALA A 116 -8.41 6.25 -9.82
CA ALA A 116 -7.25 6.93 -10.41
C ALA A 116 -6.41 5.97 -11.27
N HIS A 117 -6.19 4.74 -10.81
CA HIS A 117 -5.46 3.73 -11.54
C HIS A 117 -6.17 3.29 -12.83
N THR A 118 -7.48 3.08 -12.81
CA THR A 118 -8.25 2.73 -14.00
C THR A 118 -8.24 3.86 -15.03
N SER A 119 -8.35 5.12 -14.59
CA SER A 119 -8.20 6.29 -15.44
C SER A 119 -6.81 6.38 -16.07
N ALA A 120 -5.75 6.12 -15.29
CA ALA A 120 -4.38 6.11 -15.78
C ALA A 120 -4.15 5.02 -16.83
N LEU A 121 -4.68 3.81 -16.62
CA LEU A 121 -4.64 2.73 -17.61
C LEU A 121 -5.39 3.08 -18.90
N ALA A 122 -6.54 3.73 -18.80
CA ALA A 122 -7.29 4.18 -19.97
C ALA A 122 -6.49 5.23 -20.78
N ALA A 123 -5.90 6.22 -20.10
CA ALA A 123 -5.03 7.21 -20.73
C ALA A 123 -3.79 6.56 -21.38
N GLN A 124 -3.17 5.58 -20.73
CA GLN A 124 -2.04 4.84 -21.29
C GLN A 124 -2.44 4.11 -22.59
N LYS A 125 -3.59 3.42 -22.60
CA LYS A 125 -4.09 2.75 -23.82
C LYS A 125 -4.34 3.74 -24.95
N GLN A 126 -4.94 4.89 -24.64
CA GLN A 126 -5.19 5.94 -25.62
C GLN A 126 -3.88 6.47 -26.21
N THR A 127 -2.92 6.86 -25.37
CA THR A 127 -1.61 7.36 -25.83
C THR A 127 -0.84 6.32 -26.64
N GLN A 128 -0.94 5.03 -26.30
CA GLN A 128 -0.34 3.96 -27.08
C GLN A 128 -0.97 3.86 -28.48
N SER A 129 -2.30 4.00 -28.58
CA SER A 129 -3.01 3.99 -29.87
C SER A 129 -2.63 5.19 -30.74
N ASP A 130 -2.54 6.38 -30.15
CA ASP A 130 -2.15 7.61 -30.82
C ASP A 130 -0.69 7.54 -31.32
N LEU A 131 0.20 6.95 -30.52
CA LEU A 131 1.59 6.73 -30.90
C LEU A 131 1.71 5.77 -32.09
N MET A 132 0.93 4.68 -32.11
CA MET A 132 0.92 3.75 -33.25
C MET A 132 0.40 4.41 -34.52
N ARG A 133 -0.65 5.24 -34.41
CA ARG A 133 -1.16 6.04 -35.52
C ARG A 133 -0.11 7.03 -36.03
N ALA A 134 0.54 7.79 -35.15
CA ALA A 134 1.59 8.73 -35.52
C ALA A 134 2.79 8.03 -36.19
N ARG A 135 3.18 6.84 -35.72
CA ARG A 135 4.20 6.01 -36.38
C ARG A 135 3.79 5.62 -37.79
N ALA A 136 2.54 5.18 -37.98
CA ALA A 136 2.03 4.81 -39.30
C ALA A 136 2.01 6.02 -40.26
N GLU A 137 1.52 7.18 -39.79
CA GLU A 137 1.51 8.43 -40.56
C GLU A 137 2.92 8.86 -40.97
N LEU A 138 3.89 8.80 -40.04
CA LEU A 138 5.28 9.12 -40.32
C LEU A 138 5.91 8.19 -41.36
N GLN A 139 5.61 6.89 -41.32
CA GLN A 139 6.05 5.97 -42.37
C GLN A 139 5.41 6.29 -43.72
N GLY A 140 4.12 6.64 -43.74
CA GLY A 140 3.43 7.12 -44.93
C GLY A 140 4.09 8.35 -45.55
N ILE A 141 4.42 9.36 -44.72
CA ILE A 141 5.12 10.57 -45.15
C ILE A 141 6.51 10.24 -45.69
N LYS A 142 7.27 9.37 -45.03
CA LYS A 142 8.61 8.93 -45.52
C LYS A 142 8.52 8.31 -46.91
N VAL A 143 7.56 7.41 -47.13
CA VAL A 143 7.34 6.78 -48.44
C VAL A 143 6.90 7.81 -49.48
N ALA A 144 5.97 8.71 -49.13
CA ALA A 144 5.49 9.76 -50.03
C ALA A 144 6.62 10.73 -50.42
N ALA A 145 7.42 11.18 -49.47
CA ALA A 145 8.58 12.05 -49.70
C ALA A 145 9.61 11.37 -50.59
N HIS A 146 9.89 10.09 -50.37
CA HIS A 146 10.78 9.31 -51.23
C HIS A 146 10.26 9.22 -52.66
N ARG A 147 8.97 8.92 -52.85
CA ARG A 147 8.32 8.87 -54.17
C ARG A 147 8.33 10.22 -54.87
N TYR A 148 8.04 11.30 -54.14
CA TYR A 148 8.10 12.66 -54.65
C TYR A 148 9.50 13.00 -55.14
N ARG A 149 10.53 12.72 -54.34
CA ARG A 149 11.94 12.93 -54.72
C ARG A 149 12.28 12.19 -56.02
N LEU A 150 11.92 10.91 -56.14
CA LEU A 150 12.15 10.13 -57.36
C LEU A 150 11.38 10.66 -58.57
N SER A 151 10.17 11.19 -58.37
CA SER A 151 9.38 11.81 -59.44
C SER A 151 10.06 13.08 -59.95
N VAL A 152 10.51 13.94 -59.03
CA VAL A 152 11.24 15.18 -59.35
C VAL A 152 12.56 14.88 -60.06
N THR A 153 13.35 13.91 -59.62
CA THR A 153 14.61 13.55 -60.30
C THR A 153 14.36 13.09 -61.74
N ARG A 154 13.43 12.16 -61.95
CA ARG A 154 13.03 11.70 -63.30
C ARG A 154 12.48 12.83 -64.16
N GLY A 155 11.67 13.72 -63.58
CA GLY A 155 11.16 14.91 -64.26
C GLY A 155 12.29 15.83 -64.71
N SER A 156 13.26 16.08 -63.83
CA SER A 156 14.43 16.90 -64.14
C SER A 156 15.32 16.28 -65.22
N GLU A 157 15.50 14.95 -65.22
CA GLU A 157 16.24 14.23 -66.27
C GLU A 157 15.56 14.35 -67.63
N ARG A 158 14.23 14.18 -67.68
CA ARG A 158 13.44 14.37 -68.91
C ARG A 158 13.57 15.79 -69.45
N LEU A 159 13.52 16.80 -68.57
CA LEU A 159 13.68 18.20 -68.96
C LEU A 159 15.10 18.48 -69.48
N LYS A 160 16.13 17.95 -68.81
CA LYS A 160 17.52 18.03 -69.27
C LYS A 160 17.70 17.41 -70.65
N ASN A 161 17.14 16.22 -70.88
CA ASN A 161 17.21 15.54 -72.17
C ASN A 161 16.52 16.36 -73.27
N LYS A 162 15.31 16.87 -73.02
CA LYS A 162 14.62 17.75 -73.97
C LYS A 162 15.41 19.01 -74.28
N LEU A 163 16.00 19.65 -73.26
CA LEU A 163 16.84 20.83 -73.43
C LEU A 163 18.10 20.52 -74.24
N ALA A 164 18.73 19.37 -74.00
CA ALA A 164 19.88 18.91 -74.78
C ALA A 164 19.48 18.64 -76.24
N GLU A 165 18.34 18.00 -76.50
CA GLU A 165 17.82 17.76 -77.85
C GLU A 165 17.49 19.06 -78.59
N THR A 166 16.79 20.01 -77.94
CA THR A 166 16.45 21.30 -78.57
C THR A 166 17.69 22.15 -78.80
N SER A 167 18.62 22.21 -77.85
CA SER A 167 19.88 22.94 -78.02
C SER A 167 20.74 22.33 -79.13
N LEU A 168 20.84 21.00 -79.22
CA LEU A 168 21.56 20.33 -80.31
C LEU A 168 20.90 20.58 -81.66
N THR A 169 19.56 20.53 -81.74
CA THR A 169 18.81 20.85 -82.95
C THR A 169 19.01 22.31 -83.37
N ALA A 170 19.00 23.24 -82.42
CA ALA A 170 19.29 24.65 -82.67
C ALA A 170 20.74 24.87 -83.14
N LEU A 171 21.72 24.19 -82.54
CA LEU A 171 23.11 24.23 -83.01
C LEU A 171 23.23 23.72 -84.45
N ARG A 172 22.52 22.65 -84.81
CA ARG A 172 22.51 22.13 -86.19
C ARG A 172 21.83 23.07 -87.20
N SER A 173 20.85 23.87 -86.78
CA SER A 173 20.16 24.80 -87.68
C SER A 173 20.86 26.15 -87.80
N VAL A 174 21.65 26.56 -86.81
CA VAL A 174 22.36 27.86 -86.78
C VAL A 174 23.79 27.78 -87.29
N VAL A 175 24.42 26.59 -87.31
CA VAL A 175 25.77 26.43 -87.87
C VAL A 175 25.70 26.30 -89.40
N PRO A 176 26.30 27.23 -90.18
CA PRO A 176 26.44 27.07 -91.62
C PRO A 176 27.20 25.77 -91.92
N THR A 177 26.76 25.03 -92.92
CA THR A 177 27.47 23.86 -93.44
C THR A 177 28.82 24.29 -94.02
N LEU A 178 29.84 24.35 -93.18
CA LEU A 178 31.22 24.53 -93.61
C LEU A 178 31.67 23.25 -94.34
N ARG A 179 31.45 23.23 -95.66
CA ARG A 179 32.17 22.32 -96.54
C ARG A 179 33.61 22.81 -96.61
N VAL A 180 34.51 22.11 -95.94
CA VAL A 180 35.94 22.26 -96.22
C VAL A 180 36.15 21.75 -97.64
N ALA A 181 36.36 22.66 -98.60
CA ALA A 181 36.84 22.30 -99.92
C ALA A 181 38.25 21.73 -99.76
N THR A 182 38.36 20.40 -99.82
CA THR A 182 39.64 19.66 -99.90
C THR A 182 40.27 19.87 -101.28
N GLY A 183 40.60 21.12 -101.58
CA GLY A 183 41.22 21.56 -102.83
C GLY A 183 41.96 22.90 -102.72
N ALA A 184 41.83 23.63 -101.60
CA ALA A 184 42.52 24.92 -101.40
C ALA A 184 43.80 24.83 -100.55
N PHE A 185 44.17 23.64 -100.05
CA PHE A 185 45.40 23.41 -99.27
C PHE A 185 46.25 22.26 -99.84
N SER A 186 46.22 22.06 -101.16
CA SER A 186 47.01 21.04 -101.87
C SER A 186 48.52 21.35 -101.89
N ASP A 187 48.93 22.57 -101.51
CA ASP A 187 50.31 23.05 -101.57
C ASP A 187 50.94 23.31 -100.19
N TYR A 188 50.64 22.48 -99.19
CA TYR A 188 51.47 22.40 -97.98
C TYR A 188 52.04 20.99 -97.81
N LYS A 189 53.02 20.67 -98.68
CA LYS A 189 54.01 19.62 -98.39
C LYS A 189 54.90 20.10 -97.25
N GLY A 190 54.54 19.75 -96.02
CA GLY A 190 55.44 19.86 -94.88
C GLY A 190 54.71 20.07 -93.58
N VAL A 191 55.10 19.30 -92.55
CA VAL A 191 54.62 19.36 -91.16
C VAL A 191 53.34 18.55 -90.87
N ARG A 192 53.33 17.28 -91.30
CA ARG A 192 52.44 16.22 -90.79
C ARG A 192 53.11 15.33 -89.72
N GLY A 193 54.06 15.89 -88.95
CA GLY A 193 54.95 15.08 -88.09
C GLY A 193 55.07 15.48 -86.62
N ALA A 194 54.52 16.61 -86.17
CA ALA A 194 54.95 17.20 -84.89
C ALA A 194 53.87 17.33 -83.79
N LEU A 195 52.62 16.88 -84.00
CA LEU A 195 51.54 17.10 -83.03
C LEU A 195 50.69 15.84 -82.76
N MET A 196 51.35 14.68 -82.68
CA MET A 196 50.76 13.43 -82.14
C MET A 196 51.57 12.92 -80.95
N GLN A 197 51.98 13.81 -80.04
CA GLN A 197 52.64 13.40 -78.79
C GLN A 197 52.33 14.34 -77.61
N ALA A 198 51.08 14.81 -77.53
CA ALA A 198 50.54 15.53 -76.37
C ALA A 198 49.24 14.87 -75.89
N GLN A 199 49.29 13.57 -75.62
CA GLN A 199 48.34 12.87 -74.77
C GLN A 199 49.12 11.99 -73.81
N GLY A 200 48.90 12.19 -72.51
CA GLY A 200 49.42 11.29 -71.47
C GLY A 200 50.15 12.00 -70.33
N SER A 201 49.51 12.96 -69.65
CA SER A 201 49.98 13.40 -68.33
C SER A 201 48.82 13.52 -67.34
N GLY A 202 48.95 12.76 -66.25
CA GLY A 202 48.33 12.98 -64.93
C GLY A 202 46.80 12.80 -64.83
N ALA A 203 46.23 12.32 -63.73
CA ALA A 203 46.77 11.98 -62.43
C ALA A 203 45.71 11.09 -61.73
N SER A 204 46.12 9.95 -61.18
CA SER A 204 46.18 9.68 -59.73
C SER A 204 44.82 9.59 -58.99
N SER A 205 44.53 8.38 -58.51
CA SER A 205 43.86 8.03 -57.23
C SER A 205 44.42 8.88 -56.05
N PRO A 206 43.99 8.76 -54.76
CA PRO A 206 43.16 7.75 -54.08
C PRO A 206 42.22 8.35 -52.96
N ALA A 207 41.44 7.55 -52.22
CA ALA A 207 41.66 7.11 -50.82
C ALA A 207 40.37 7.48 -50.02
N ALA A 208 39.61 6.57 -49.42
CA ALA A 208 39.90 5.78 -48.21
C ALA A 208 40.15 6.62 -46.95
N VAL A 209 39.12 6.75 -46.09
CA VAL A 209 39.13 7.14 -44.66
C VAL A 209 37.88 6.46 -44.07
N VAL A 210 37.94 5.31 -43.39
CA VAL A 210 38.37 5.05 -42.00
C VAL A 210 37.77 6.07 -41.02
N ASP A 211 36.75 5.70 -40.23
CA ASP A 211 36.99 5.51 -38.80
C ASP A 211 35.81 4.85 -38.07
N SER A 212 36.20 4.29 -36.93
CA SER A 212 35.59 3.25 -36.11
C SER A 212 34.73 3.80 -34.95
N PRO A 213 34.19 2.94 -34.05
CA PRO A 213 33.04 3.21 -33.21
C PRO A 213 33.39 3.75 -31.81
N GLY A 214 32.40 4.30 -31.09
CA GLY A 214 32.58 4.67 -29.69
C GLY A 214 31.28 4.88 -28.91
N SER A 215 31.18 4.13 -27.78
CA SER A 215 30.53 4.48 -26.49
C SER A 215 29.04 4.83 -26.46
N GLY A 216 28.19 4.36 -25.56
CA GLY A 216 28.38 3.90 -24.19
C GLY A 216 27.45 4.70 -23.27
N SER A 217 26.45 4.06 -22.65
CA SER A 217 25.81 4.39 -21.35
C SER A 217 24.64 3.41 -21.15
N GLY A 218 24.41 2.74 -20.02
CA GLY A 218 24.85 3.01 -18.66
C GLY A 218 23.71 3.68 -17.88
N SER A 219 22.73 2.91 -17.40
CA SER A 219 21.93 3.26 -16.22
C SER A 219 21.19 2.04 -15.68
N GLY A 220 21.71 1.50 -14.58
CA GLY A 220 20.97 0.67 -13.67
C GLY A 220 20.22 1.52 -12.65
N SER A 221 19.08 1.03 -12.20
CA SER A 221 18.44 1.44 -10.95
C SER A 221 17.64 0.25 -10.44
N GLY A 222 18.23 -0.45 -9.46
CA GLY A 222 17.52 -1.40 -8.63
C GLY A 222 16.91 -0.67 -7.44
N ILE A 223 15.64 -0.94 -7.14
CA ILE A 223 15.01 -0.60 -5.86
C ILE A 223 14.03 -1.71 -5.46
N ALA A 224 14.47 -2.54 -4.51
CA ALA A 224 13.67 -3.21 -3.48
C ALA A 224 14.68 -3.64 -2.38
N PRO A 225 14.31 -3.90 -1.10
CA PRO A 225 13.00 -3.79 -0.44
C PRO A 225 13.05 -2.91 0.82
N ARG A 226 11.91 -2.65 1.47
CA ARG A 226 11.91 -2.17 2.86
C ARG A 226 10.84 -2.88 3.68
N GLU A 227 11.27 -3.95 4.34
CA GLU A 227 10.64 -4.47 5.55
C GLU A 227 10.62 -3.37 6.62
N ARG A 228 9.49 -3.21 7.30
CA ARG A 228 9.45 -2.66 8.66
C ARG A 228 8.42 -3.43 9.49
N LEU A 229 8.96 -4.33 10.30
CA LEU A 229 8.49 -4.64 11.65
C LEU A 229 8.21 -3.34 12.44
N HIS A 230 7.09 -3.30 13.16
CA HIS A 230 6.95 -2.90 14.58
C HIS A 230 5.48 -3.20 14.95
N ARG A 231 5.28 -4.19 15.84
CA ARG A 231 4.93 -4.04 17.27
C ARG A 231 3.53 -3.48 17.48
#